data_AF-A0A512RTF3-F1
#
_entry.id   AF-A0A512RTF3-F1
#
_cell.length_a   1.000
_cell.length_b   1.000
_cell.length_c   1.000
_cell.angle_alpha   90.00
_cell.angle_beta   90.00
_cell.angle_gamma   90.00
#
_symmetry.space_group_name_H-M   'P 1'
#
loop_
_entity.id
_entity.type
_entity.pdbx_description
1 polymer ?
#
loop_
_entity_poly.entity_id
_entity_poly.type
_entity_poly.pdbx_seq_one_letter_code
_entity_poly.pdbx_strand_id
1 'polypeptide(L)'
;MPVSCREISFQFANVGFDVIHRYSRQSFQPYSDTPKTYCFDDLGLESPVQCWGNTCNVMAEILLSRYDLYVSQHRMVTHVTTNLNSGELEEAYGPRVRSRMREMFNLVAFEEGSRDKRG
;
A
#
# COMPACT_ATOMS: atom_id res chain seq x y z
N MET A 1 0.23 14.70 -0.11
CA MET A 1 -1.02 14.34 -0.82
C MET A 1 -1.10 12.82 -0.85
N PRO A 2 -2.26 12.20 -0.54
CA PRO A 2 -2.47 10.77 -0.69
C PRO A 2 -2.29 10.32 -2.15
N VAL A 3 -1.90 9.06 -2.35
CA VAL A 3 -1.70 8.44 -3.66
C VAL A 3 -2.73 7.32 -3.81
N SER A 4 -3.57 7.37 -4.85
CA SER A 4 -4.61 6.37 -5.06
C SER A 4 -4.02 4.99 -5.42
N CYS A 5 -4.43 3.95 -4.70
CA CYS A 5 -4.05 2.56 -5.00
C CYS A 5 -4.50 2.13 -6.41
N ARG A 6 -5.68 2.59 -6.84
CA ARG A 6 -6.22 2.33 -8.18
C ARG A 6 -5.34 2.90 -9.28
N GLU A 7 -4.86 4.14 -9.11
CA GLU A 7 -3.97 4.80 -10.06
C GLU A 7 -2.62 4.07 -10.16
N ILE A 8 -2.09 3.57 -9.05
CA ILE A 8 -0.87 2.75 -9.03
C ILE A 8 -1.06 1.47 -9.87
N SER A 9 -2.17 0.76 -9.70
CA SER A 9 -2.48 -0.42 -10.51
C SER A 9 -2.61 -0.11 -12.00
N PHE A 10 -3.21 1.04 -12.36
CA PHE A 10 -3.25 1.49 -13.75
C PHE A 10 -1.87 1.84 -14.32
N GLN A 11 -1.01 2.48 -13.53
CA GLN A 11 0.37 2.74 -13.94
C GLN A 11 1.13 1.43 -14.15
N PHE A 12 0.92 0.44 -13.29
CA PHE A 12 1.55 -0.87 -13.43
C PHE A 12 1.13 -1.56 -14.73
N ALA A 13 -0.13 -1.43 -15.16
CA ALA A 13 -0.55 -1.98 -16.45
C ALA A 13 0.21 -1.39 -17.66
N ASN A 14 0.73 -0.16 -17.54
CA ASN A 14 1.47 0.52 -18.61
C ASN A 14 3.00 0.35 -18.50
N VAL A 15 3.53 0.40 -17.28
CA VAL A 15 4.99 0.51 -17.01
C VAL A 15 5.55 -0.76 -16.35
N GLY A 16 4.68 -1.65 -15.87
CA GLY A 16 5.07 -2.91 -15.24
C GLY A 16 5.76 -2.72 -13.88
N PHE A 17 6.73 -3.60 -13.60
CA PHE A 17 7.38 -3.75 -12.29
C PHE A 17 8.13 -2.51 -11.79
N ASP A 18 8.51 -1.60 -12.67
CA ASP A 18 9.13 -0.33 -12.29
C ASP A 18 8.23 0.50 -11.35
N VAL A 19 6.91 0.35 -11.47
CA VAL A 19 5.95 1.01 -10.57
C VAL A 19 6.10 0.50 -9.14
N ILE A 20 6.26 -0.80 -8.96
CA ILE A 20 6.48 -1.40 -7.64
C ILE A 20 7.79 -0.85 -7.04
N HIS A 21 8.87 -0.80 -7.82
CA HIS A 21 10.15 -0.26 -7.36
C HIS A 21 10.07 1.21 -6.97
N ARG A 22 9.38 2.03 -7.77
CA ARG A 22 9.17 3.47 -7.51
C ARG A 22 8.52 3.73 -6.16
N TYR A 23 7.51 2.95 -5.78
CA TYR A 23 6.79 3.10 -4.51
C TYR A 23 7.41 2.30 -3.34
N SER A 24 8.48 1.54 -3.59
CA SER A 24 9.18 0.74 -2.58
C SER A 24 10.68 1.06 -2.53
N ARG A 25 11.54 0.26 -3.18
CA ARG A 25 13.01 0.30 -3.04
C ARG A 25 13.65 1.58 -3.58
N GLN A 26 12.99 2.28 -4.49
CA GLN A 26 13.44 3.57 -5.03
C GLN A 26 12.72 4.76 -4.37
N SER A 27 11.93 4.51 -3.33
CA SER A 27 11.13 5.52 -2.64
C SER A 27 11.95 6.27 -1.58
N PHE A 28 13.03 6.93 -1.99
CA PHE A 28 13.91 7.74 -1.11
C PHE A 28 13.98 9.19 -1.58
N GLN A 29 14.30 10.10 -0.67
CA GLN A 29 14.47 11.52 -1.00
C GLN A 29 15.68 11.70 -1.91
N PRO A 30 15.64 12.65 -2.87
CA PRO A 30 16.83 12.99 -3.64
C PRO A 30 17.96 13.40 -2.69
N TYR A 31 19.15 12.83 -2.89
CA TYR A 31 20.37 13.16 -2.15
C TYR A 31 20.36 12.78 -0.65
N SER A 32 19.45 11.92 -0.19
CA SER A 32 19.56 11.31 1.14
C SER A 32 18.95 9.90 1.19
N ASP A 33 19.44 9.08 2.13
CA ASP A 33 18.87 7.75 2.42
C ASP A 33 17.58 7.82 3.26
N THR A 34 16.97 9.00 3.35
CA THR A 34 15.69 9.17 4.04
C THR A 34 14.56 8.63 3.17
N PRO A 35 13.79 7.64 3.63
CA PRO A 35 12.68 7.12 2.84
C PRO A 35 11.57 8.16 2.69
N LYS A 36 10.90 8.14 1.54
CA LYS A 36 9.67 8.91 1.31
C LYS A 36 8.50 8.22 2.02
N THR A 37 7.83 8.99 2.86
CA THR A 37 6.55 8.60 3.47
C THR A 37 5.43 8.78 2.45
N TYR A 38 4.63 7.73 2.25
CA TYR A 38 3.41 7.79 1.44
C TYR A 38 2.18 7.53 2.29
N CYS A 39 1.07 8.12 1.84
CA CYS A 39 -0.28 7.72 2.24
C CYS A 39 -0.95 7.11 1.02
N PHE A 40 -1.23 5.81 1.05
CA PHE A 40 -1.93 5.11 -0.02
C PHE A 40 -3.43 5.15 0.25
N ASP A 41 -4.19 5.70 -0.68
CA ASP A 41 -5.61 5.97 -0.54
C ASP A 41 -6.45 4.88 -1.20
N ASP A 42 -7.59 4.54 -0.58
CA ASP A 42 -8.55 3.55 -1.08
C ASP A 42 -7.96 2.13 -1.27
N LEU A 43 -7.16 1.67 -0.31
CA LEU A 43 -6.57 0.33 -0.37
C LEU A 43 -7.66 -0.76 -0.37
N GLY A 44 -7.56 -1.67 -1.32
CA GLY A 44 -8.44 -2.84 -1.48
C GLY A 44 -9.54 -2.65 -2.52
N LEU A 45 -9.63 -1.46 -3.11
CA LEU A 45 -10.54 -1.17 -4.22
C LEU A 45 -9.87 -1.28 -5.60
N GLU A 46 -8.56 -1.48 -5.63
CA GLU A 46 -7.83 -1.70 -6.88
C GLU A 46 -8.03 -3.12 -7.43
N SER A 47 -8.15 -3.23 -8.76
CA SER A 47 -8.27 -4.53 -9.42
C SER A 47 -6.90 -5.21 -9.55
N PRO A 48 -6.81 -6.53 -9.34
CA PRO A 48 -5.59 -7.28 -9.63
C PRO A 48 -5.27 -7.19 -11.12
N VAL A 49 -4.00 -6.99 -11.46
CA VAL A 49 -3.54 -6.85 -12.84
C VAL A 49 -2.91 -8.17 -13.30
N GLN A 50 -3.29 -8.65 -14.47
CA GLN A 50 -2.61 -9.80 -15.08
C GLN A 50 -1.27 -9.35 -15.67
N CYS A 51 -0.19 -10.00 -15.25
CA CYS A 51 1.14 -9.78 -15.78
C CYS A 51 1.79 -11.13 -16.11
N TRP A 52 2.20 -11.31 -17.37
CA TRP A 52 2.86 -12.53 -17.86
C TRP A 52 2.18 -13.85 -17.46
N GLY A 53 0.84 -13.87 -17.51
CA GLY A 53 0.05 -15.07 -17.22
C GLY A 53 -0.26 -15.31 -15.74
N ASN A 54 0.20 -14.45 -14.83
CA ASN A 54 -0.15 -14.51 -13.40
C ASN A 54 -0.91 -13.26 -12.95
N THR A 55 -1.78 -13.41 -11.95
CA THR A 55 -2.40 -12.29 -11.24
C THR A 55 -1.38 -11.68 -10.28
N CYS A 56 -1.04 -10.42 -10.48
CA CYS A 56 -0.17 -9.66 -9.58
C CYS A 56 -1.01 -8.66 -8.80
N ASN A 57 -0.99 -8.79 -7.47
CA ASN A 57 -1.54 -7.77 -6.59
C ASN A 57 -0.45 -6.72 -6.32
N VAL A 58 -0.49 -5.64 -7.11
CA VAL A 58 0.55 -4.59 -7.11
C VAL A 58 0.72 -3.98 -5.72
N MET A 59 -0.38 -3.70 -5.02
CA MET A 59 -0.32 -3.11 -3.69
C MET A 59 0.17 -4.10 -2.63
N ALA A 60 -0.14 -5.40 -2.75
CA ALA A 60 0.46 -6.41 -1.86
C ALA A 60 1.99 -6.36 -1.92
N GLU A 61 2.56 -6.35 -3.12
CA GLU A 61 4.01 -6.33 -3.33
C GLU A 61 4.65 -5.02 -2.81
N ILE A 62 3.99 -3.89 -3.03
CA ILE A 62 4.44 -2.60 -2.49
C ILE A 62 4.42 -2.64 -0.95
N LEU A 63 3.33 -3.09 -0.33
CA LEU A 63 3.20 -3.12 1.12
C LEU A 63 4.20 -4.07 1.79
N LEU A 64 4.43 -5.25 1.22
CA LEU A 64 5.44 -6.18 1.70
C LEU A 64 6.85 -5.59 1.57
N SER A 65 7.17 -5.00 0.42
CA SER A 65 8.48 -4.37 0.20
C SER A 65 8.72 -3.20 1.16
N ARG A 66 7.68 -2.38 1.40
CA ARG A 66 7.78 -1.26 2.36
C ARG A 66 7.86 -1.74 3.80
N TYR A 67 7.19 -2.84 4.15
CA TYR A 67 7.35 -3.48 5.45
C TYR A 67 8.80 -3.90 5.70
N ASP A 68 9.43 -4.57 4.73
CA ASP A 68 10.83 -4.99 4.85
C ASP A 68 11.77 -3.78 5.03
N LEU A 69 11.48 -2.66 4.33
CA LEU A 69 12.19 -1.39 4.48
C LEU A 69 11.86 -0.66 5.81
N TYR A 70 10.71 -0.92 6.41
CA TYR A 70 10.32 -0.36 7.69
C TYR A 70 11.01 -1.05 8.87
N VAL A 71 11.05 -2.39 8.85
CA VAL A 71 11.69 -3.19 9.92
C VAL A 71 13.21 -3.22 9.81
N SER A 72 13.76 -3.02 8.62
CA SER A 72 15.17 -2.75 8.44
C SER A 72 15.54 -1.34 8.93
N GLN A 73 16.80 -0.94 8.75
CA GLN A 73 17.34 0.30 9.30
C GLN A 73 16.74 1.57 8.69
N HIS A 74 15.94 1.47 7.62
CA HIS A 74 15.44 2.63 6.89
C HIS A 74 14.20 3.29 7.50
N ARG A 75 13.41 2.60 8.35
CA ARG A 75 12.21 3.17 8.98
C ARG A 75 11.23 3.79 7.97
N MET A 76 10.97 3.11 6.86
CA MET A 76 10.07 3.57 5.79
C MET A 76 8.60 3.61 6.26
N VAL A 77 8.19 4.74 6.84
CA VAL A 77 6.81 4.94 7.32
C VAL A 77 5.83 4.89 6.15
N THR A 78 4.70 4.22 6.37
CA THR A 78 3.62 4.06 5.40
C THR A 78 2.29 4.34 6.09
N HIS A 79 1.43 5.11 5.43
CA HIS A 79 0.06 5.33 5.84
C HIS A 79 -0.88 4.78 4.78
N VAL A 80 -2.06 4.35 5.21
CA VAL A 80 -3.10 3.78 4.35
C VAL A 80 -4.46 4.29 4.80
N THR A 81 -5.36 4.53 3.86
CA THR A 81 -6.80 4.62 4.10
C THR A 81 -7.50 3.48 3.37
N THR A 82 -8.60 3.00 3.94
CA THR A 82 -9.42 1.95 3.33
C THR A 82 -10.83 2.01 3.91
N ASN A 83 -11.81 1.61 3.11
CA ASN A 83 -13.18 1.38 3.55
C ASN A 83 -13.41 -0.09 3.94
N LEU A 84 -12.40 -0.94 3.80
CA LEU A 84 -12.48 -2.36 4.10
C LEU A 84 -12.16 -2.65 5.56
N ASN A 85 -12.87 -3.62 6.12
CA ASN A 85 -12.56 -4.17 7.43
C ASN A 85 -11.40 -5.19 7.37
N SER A 86 -10.96 -5.65 8.55
CA SER A 86 -9.79 -6.54 8.64
C SER A 86 -9.94 -7.91 7.97
N GLY A 87 -11.18 -8.40 7.82
CA GLY A 87 -11.49 -9.66 7.12
C GLY A 87 -11.50 -9.47 5.61
N GLU A 88 -12.10 -8.39 5.11
CA GLU A 88 -12.09 -8.03 3.69
C GLU A 88 -10.66 -7.79 3.17
N LEU A 89 -9.81 -7.15 3.98
CA LEU A 89 -8.38 -7.01 3.66
C LEU A 89 -7.64 -8.36 3.64
N GLU A 90 -8.01 -9.30 4.52
CA GLU A 90 -7.43 -10.65 4.49
C GLU A 90 -7.83 -11.40 3.22
N GLU A 91 -9.08 -11.28 2.80
CA GLU A 91 -9.57 -11.90 1.57
C GLU A 91 -8.88 -11.29 0.33
N ALA A 92 -8.71 -9.97 0.30
CA ALA A 92 -8.11 -9.27 -0.83
C ALA A 92 -6.60 -9.51 -0.99
N TYR A 93 -5.84 -9.59 0.11
CA TYR A 93 -4.37 -9.63 0.09
C TYR A 93 -3.75 -10.90 0.68
N GLY A 94 -4.56 -11.75 1.31
CA GLY A 94 -4.13 -12.95 2.00
C GLY A 94 -3.62 -12.72 3.42
N PRO A 95 -3.53 -13.81 4.22
CA PRO A 95 -3.19 -13.74 5.64
C PRO A 95 -1.77 -13.23 5.89
N ARG A 96 -0.85 -13.44 4.94
CA ARG A 96 0.53 -12.98 5.05
C ARG A 96 0.61 -11.45 5.05
N VAL A 97 -0.05 -10.79 4.10
CA VAL A 97 -0.03 -9.32 4.01
C VAL A 97 -0.74 -8.73 5.22
N ARG A 98 -1.90 -9.29 5.60
CA ARG A 98 -2.62 -8.86 6.81
C ARG A 98 -1.75 -8.92 8.06
N SER A 99 -0.96 -9.99 8.25
CA SER A 99 -0.04 -10.09 9.39
C SER A 99 0.95 -8.92 9.40
N ARG A 100 1.53 -8.59 8.25
CA ARG A 100 2.48 -7.47 8.14
C ARG A 100 1.82 -6.11 8.35
N MET A 101 0.58 -5.93 7.89
CA MET A 101 -0.20 -4.72 8.18
C MET A 101 -0.39 -4.50 9.68
N ARG A 102 -0.66 -5.57 10.46
CA ARG A 102 -0.78 -5.48 11.93
C ARG A 102 0.50 -5.06 12.62
N GLU A 103 1.66 -5.41 12.07
CA GLU A 103 2.97 -5.03 12.60
C GLU A 103 3.39 -3.63 12.14
N MET A 104 2.95 -3.21 10.95
CA MET A 104 3.34 -1.95 10.32
C MET A 104 2.49 -0.75 10.74
N PHE A 105 1.22 -0.97 11.09
CA PHE A 105 0.25 0.11 11.27
C PHE A 105 -0.33 0.19 12.68
N ASN A 106 -0.55 1.43 13.13
CA ASN A 106 -1.47 1.73 14.21
C ASN A 106 -2.87 1.90 13.62
N LEU A 107 -3.77 0.94 13.87
CA LEU A 107 -5.12 0.95 13.33
C LEU A 107 -5.97 2.04 14.00
N VAL A 108 -6.55 2.92 13.20
CA VAL A 108 -7.57 3.87 13.62
C VAL A 108 -8.84 3.56 12.83
N ALA A 109 -9.86 3.08 13.52
CA ALA A 109 -11.16 2.77 12.93
C ALA A 109 -12.18 3.86 13.28
N PHE A 110 -13.05 4.19 12.34
CA PHE A 110 -14.19 5.07 12.56
C PHE A 110 -15.47 4.23 12.58
N GLU A 111 -16.38 4.52 13.50
CA GLU A 111 -17.69 3.88 13.53
C GLU A 111 -18.53 4.33 12.33
N GLU A 112 -19.41 3.47 11.85
CA GLU A 112 -20.27 3.70 10.66
C GLU A 112 -21.12 4.98 10.75
N GLY A 113 -21.49 5.39 11.97
CA GLY A 113 -22.22 6.63 12.23
C GLY A 113 -21.34 7.89 12.33
N SER A 114 -20.03 7.78 12.11
CA SER A 114 -19.12 8.93 12.19
C SER A 114 -19.46 9.92 11.09
N ARG A 115 -19.75 11.18 11.48
CA ARG A 115 -19.98 12.27 10.53
C ARG A 115 -18.80 12.40 9.56
N ASP A 116 -19.13 12.63 8.29
CA ASP A 116 -18.15 13.00 7.28
C ASP A 116 -17.36 14.22 7.77
N LYS A 117 -16.02 14.09 7.78
CA LYS A 117 -15.10 15.13 8.24
C LYS A 117 -14.48 15.94 7.09
N ARG A 118 -14.90 15.69 5.84
CA ARG A 118 -14.38 16.36 4.65
C ARG A 118 -14.95 17.76 4.49
N GLY A 119 -16.07 18.07 5.17
CA GLY A 119 -16.61 19.42 5.33
C GLY A 119 -17.29 19.94 4.08
#